data_AF-A0A6A2Z504-F1
#
_entry.id   AF-A0A6A2Z504-F1
#
_cell.length_a   1.000
_cell.length_b   1.000
_cell.length_c   1.000
_cell.angle_alpha   90.00
_cell.angle_beta   90.00
_cell.angle_gamma   90.00
#
_symmetry.space_group_name_H-M   'P 1'
#
loop_
_entity.id
_entity.type
_entity.pdbx_description
1 polymer ?
#
loop_
_entity_poly.entity_id
_entity_poly.type
_entity_poly.pdbx_seq_one_letter_code
_entity_poly.pdbx_strand_id
1 'polypeptide(L)'
;MESAASEIVTDFPPMLRAYKDGRIERFLGTQIVLPAIDPKTNVESKDIVYSQEISKSVRTYIPPNAAGKLPLLVYFHGGAFCIETAYFPTGSDDQCINPIDDPSFGSLGCNRVLVCVAEKDILKHRGVYYCEKLKQSGWGGEVELMEAKGEGHVFHLHNPSCENAAAKLKKVADLINNSKA
;
A
#
# COMPACT_ATOMS: atom_id res chain seq x y z
N MET A 1 27.14 34.48 7.63
CA MET A 1 25.72 34.63 8.00
C MET A 1 25.26 33.27 8.49
N GLU A 2 24.90 33.20 9.76
CA GLU A 2 24.38 31.99 10.39
C GLU A 2 22.97 31.78 9.83
N SER A 3 22.74 30.67 9.11
CA SER A 3 21.41 30.30 8.66
C SER A 3 20.54 30.14 9.90
N ALA A 4 19.54 31.00 10.10
CA ALA A 4 18.56 30.80 11.15
C ALA A 4 17.99 29.38 11.02
N ALA A 5 18.09 28.58 12.08
CA ALA A 5 17.53 27.23 12.08
C ALA A 5 16.01 27.37 11.87
N SER A 6 15.54 26.87 10.73
CA SER A 6 14.12 26.91 10.36
C SER A 6 13.29 26.17 11.42
N GLU A 7 12.20 26.79 11.87
CA GLU A 7 11.31 26.25 12.90
C GLU A 7 10.65 24.96 12.42
N ILE A 8 10.67 23.91 13.25
CA ILE A 8 10.02 22.63 12.96
C ILE A 8 8.52 22.78 13.24
N VAL A 9 7.70 22.51 12.23
CA VAL A 9 6.23 22.51 12.35
C VAL A 9 5.72 21.13 12.73
N THR A 10 6.35 20.07 12.23
CA THR A 10 5.97 18.69 12.53
C THR A 10 7.21 17.82 12.55
N ASP A 11 7.40 17.09 13.65
CA ASP A 11 8.46 16.08 13.77
C ASP A 11 7.81 14.72 13.97
N PHE A 12 8.06 13.78 13.06
CA PHE A 12 7.52 12.42 13.12
C PHE A 12 8.66 11.40 12.96
N PRO A 13 9.52 11.25 13.99
CA PRO A 13 10.62 10.31 13.93
C PRO A 13 10.12 8.85 13.95
N PRO A 14 10.77 7.93 13.22
CA PRO A 14 11.96 8.11 12.39
C PRO A 14 11.65 8.43 10.92
N MET A 15 10.46 8.92 10.58
CA MET A 15 10.01 8.98 9.18
C MET A 15 10.39 10.28 8.48
N LEU A 16 9.96 11.42 9.05
CA LEU A 16 10.11 12.72 8.40
C LEU A 16 10.04 13.87 9.40
N ARG A 17 10.44 15.04 8.92
CA ARG A 17 10.32 16.32 9.59
C ARG A 17 9.91 17.39 8.59
N ALA A 18 8.94 18.22 8.97
CA ALA A 18 8.48 19.35 8.17
C ALA A 18 8.80 20.67 8.88
N TYR A 19 9.25 21.64 8.11
CA TYR A 19 9.69 22.96 8.56
C TYR A 19 8.72 24.05 8.10
N LYS A 20 8.73 25.17 8.80
CA LYS A 20 7.82 26.30 8.55
C LYS A 20 8.07 26.98 7.20
N ASP A 21 9.29 26.88 6.68
CA ASP A 21 9.68 27.34 5.35
C ASP A 21 9.22 26.42 4.21
N GLY A 22 8.47 25.34 4.52
CA GLY A 22 7.97 24.37 3.55
C GLY A 22 8.93 23.23 3.23
N ARG A 23 10.15 23.23 3.79
CA ARG A 23 11.10 22.13 3.63
C ARG A 23 10.59 20.87 4.33
N ILE A 24 10.81 19.72 3.69
CA ILE A 24 10.51 18.40 4.26
C ILE A 24 11.79 17.57 4.19
N GLU A 25 12.25 17.08 5.33
CA GLU A 25 13.30 16.06 5.44
C GLU A 25 12.65 14.70 5.62
N ARG A 26 13.03 13.73 4.79
CA ARG A 26 12.60 12.33 4.90
C ARG A 26 13.79 11.49 5.34
N PHE A 27 13.62 10.74 6.42
CA PHE A 27 14.67 9.90 6.99
C PHE A 27 14.46 8.42 6.69
N LEU A 28 13.22 8.02 6.38
CA LEU A 28 12.85 6.67 5.98
C LEU A 28 12.27 6.68 4.57
N GLY A 29 12.53 5.61 3.81
CA GLY A 29 11.89 5.40 2.50
C GLY A 29 12.38 6.35 1.39
N THR A 30 13.67 6.66 1.38
CA THR A 30 14.32 7.52 0.37
C THR A 30 15.09 6.72 -0.68
N GLN A 31 15.11 5.39 -0.56
CA GLN A 31 15.86 4.53 -1.46
C GLN A 31 15.14 4.43 -2.80
N ILE A 32 15.86 4.75 -3.87
CA ILE A 32 15.37 4.59 -5.23
C ILE A 32 15.98 3.31 -5.80
N VAL A 33 15.11 2.34 -6.12
CA VAL A 33 15.49 1.16 -6.91
C VAL A 33 15.11 1.43 -8.35
N LEU A 34 16.06 1.33 -9.26
CA LEU A 34 15.80 1.50 -10.70
C LEU A 34 15.07 0.28 -11.28
N PRO A 35 14.26 0.48 -12.35
CA PRO A 35 13.64 -0.64 -13.05
C PRO A 35 14.72 -1.53 -13.66
N ALA A 36 14.63 -2.83 -13.42
CA ALA A 36 15.58 -3.84 -13.86
C ALA A 36 14.93 -5.22 -13.98
N ILE A 37 15.69 -6.18 -14.53
CA ILE A 37 15.38 -7.61 -14.41
C ILE A 37 15.96 -8.09 -13.08
N ASP A 38 15.10 -8.61 -12.21
CA ASP A 38 15.54 -9.18 -10.93
C ASP A 38 16.28 -10.52 -11.18
N PRO A 39 17.55 -10.67 -10.77
CA PRO A 39 18.34 -11.86 -11.10
C PRO A 39 17.90 -13.13 -10.38
N LYS A 40 17.11 -13.00 -9.30
CA LYS A 40 16.62 -14.14 -8.51
C LYS A 40 15.32 -14.71 -9.06
N THR A 41 14.42 -13.85 -9.52
CA THR A 41 13.06 -14.19 -9.93
C THR A 41 12.84 -14.06 -11.44
N ASN A 42 13.75 -13.41 -12.16
CA ASN A 42 13.63 -13.02 -13.57
C ASN A 42 12.39 -12.15 -13.88
N VAL A 43 11.83 -11.49 -12.86
CA VAL A 43 10.78 -10.49 -13.06
C VAL A 43 11.39 -9.24 -13.67
N GLU A 44 10.84 -8.78 -14.78
CA GLU A 44 11.22 -7.51 -15.41
C GLU A 44 10.38 -6.38 -14.82
N SER A 45 11.02 -5.27 -14.44
CA SER A 45 10.34 -4.04 -14.04
C SER A 45 10.65 -2.89 -14.99
N LYS A 46 9.67 -2.02 -15.23
CA LYS A 46 9.76 -0.83 -16.10
C LYS A 46 8.95 0.32 -15.52
N ASP A 47 9.48 1.53 -15.61
CA ASP A 47 8.74 2.76 -15.25
C ASP A 47 8.12 3.38 -16.51
N ILE A 48 6.82 3.64 -16.46
CA ILE A 48 6.06 4.26 -17.54
C ILE A 48 5.48 5.59 -17.04
N VAL A 49 5.86 6.69 -17.69
CA VAL A 49 5.27 8.01 -17.43
C VAL A 49 3.93 8.09 -18.14
N TYR A 50 2.85 8.29 -17.37
CA TYR A 50 1.49 8.43 -17.94
C TYR A 50 0.98 9.87 -17.92
N SER A 51 1.64 10.77 -17.18
CA SER A 51 1.40 12.20 -17.29
C SER A 51 2.67 13.00 -17.01
N GLN A 52 3.13 13.72 -18.03
CA GLN A 52 4.30 14.60 -17.92
C GLN A 52 4.00 15.87 -17.11
N GLU A 53 2.78 16.42 -17.26
CA GLU A 53 2.37 17.68 -16.62
C GLU A 53 2.46 17.61 -15.08
N ILE A 54 2.03 16.48 -14.52
CA ILE A 54 2.01 16.26 -13.07
C ILE A 54 3.10 15.26 -12.62
N SER A 55 4.08 14.99 -13.49
CA SER A 55 5.21 14.07 -13.24
C SER A 55 4.80 12.74 -12.63
N LYS A 56 3.72 12.14 -13.13
CA LYS A 56 3.21 10.86 -12.61
C LYS A 56 3.64 9.68 -13.48
N SER A 57 4.16 8.66 -12.81
CA SER A 57 4.59 7.39 -13.41
C SER A 57 3.99 6.20 -12.66
N VAL A 58 4.01 5.04 -13.31
CA VAL A 58 3.73 3.74 -12.71
C VAL A 58 4.88 2.79 -13.00
N ARG A 59 5.19 1.91 -12.05
CA ARG A 59 6.11 0.79 -12.28
C ARG A 59 5.31 -0.46 -12.65
N THR A 60 5.56 -0.98 -13.83
CA THR A 60 5.03 -2.27 -14.28
C THR A 60 6.00 -3.40 -13.92
N TYR A 61 5.46 -4.56 -13.59
CA TYR A 61 6.22 -5.79 -13.32
C TYR A 61 5.69 -6.92 -14.21
N ILE A 62 6.58 -7.58 -14.95
CA ILE A 62 6.25 -8.66 -15.89
C ILE A 62 6.95 -9.94 -15.39
N PRO A 63 6.20 -11.02 -15.09
CA PRO A 63 6.80 -12.27 -14.66
C PRO A 63 7.58 -12.95 -15.79
N PRO A 64 8.57 -13.81 -15.47
CA PRO A 64 9.28 -14.56 -16.50
C PRO A 64 8.32 -15.46 -17.28
N ASN A 65 8.61 -15.64 -18.57
CA ASN A 65 7.83 -16.51 -19.47
C ASN A 65 6.34 -16.09 -19.61
N ALA A 66 6.01 -14.83 -19.37
CA ALA A 66 4.69 -14.28 -19.61
C ALA A 66 4.23 -14.50 -21.07
N ALA A 67 3.19 -15.30 -21.27
CA ALA A 67 2.57 -15.54 -22.56
C ALA A 67 1.04 -15.46 -22.45
N GLY A 68 0.38 -14.84 -23.43
CA GLY A 68 -1.08 -14.66 -23.42
C GLY A 68 -1.57 -13.58 -22.44
N LYS A 69 -2.85 -13.67 -22.03
CA LYS A 69 -3.45 -12.74 -21.06
C LYS A 69 -3.08 -13.15 -19.63
N LEU A 70 -2.65 -12.18 -18.84
CA LEU A 70 -2.33 -12.36 -17.43
C LEU A 70 -3.36 -11.65 -16.54
N PRO A 71 -3.57 -12.11 -15.29
CA PRO A 71 -4.24 -11.30 -14.28
C PRO A 71 -3.50 -9.98 -14.05
N LEU A 72 -4.24 -8.88 -13.90
CA LEU A 72 -3.70 -7.57 -13.58
C LEU A 72 -3.84 -7.29 -12.08
N LEU A 73 -2.72 -7.09 -11.39
CA LEU A 73 -2.69 -6.53 -10.05
C LEU A 73 -2.31 -5.06 -10.12
N VAL A 74 -3.23 -4.18 -9.72
CA VAL A 74 -2.92 -2.76 -9.49
C VAL A 74 -2.58 -2.60 -8.01
N TYR A 75 -1.34 -2.22 -7.71
CA TYR A 75 -0.85 -2.01 -6.36
C TYR A 75 -0.67 -0.53 -6.07
N PHE A 76 -1.35 -0.04 -5.04
CA PHE A 76 -1.11 1.27 -4.46
C PHE A 76 -0.30 1.08 -3.19
N HIS A 77 0.88 1.69 -3.12
CA HIS A 77 1.69 1.61 -1.90
C HIS A 77 0.99 2.40 -0.77
N GLY A 78 1.21 1.99 0.48
CA GLY A 78 0.68 2.66 1.67
C GLY A 78 1.51 3.89 2.10
N GLY A 79 2.19 3.79 3.25
CA GLY A 79 3.08 4.87 3.71
C GLY A 79 2.36 6.10 4.30
N ALA A 80 1.13 5.95 4.77
CA ALA A 80 0.33 7.03 5.36
C ALA A 80 0.22 8.28 4.46
N PHE A 81 0.37 8.10 3.14
CA PHE A 81 0.44 9.14 2.12
C PHE A 81 1.60 10.17 2.29
N CYS A 82 2.35 10.12 3.39
CA CYS A 82 3.48 11.03 3.66
C CYS A 82 4.86 10.36 3.63
N ILE A 83 4.93 9.03 3.59
CA ILE A 83 6.13 8.21 3.41
C ILE A 83 6.04 7.59 2.01
N GLU A 84 7.14 7.51 1.25
CA GLU A 84 7.18 6.94 -0.11
C GLU A 84 6.29 7.67 -1.17
N THR A 85 5.44 8.64 -0.79
CA THR A 85 4.70 9.56 -1.69
C THR A 85 4.55 10.98 -1.10
N ALA A 86 4.12 11.92 -1.94
CA ALA A 86 4.17 13.38 -1.71
C ALA A 86 2.85 14.03 -1.27
N TYR A 87 1.76 13.26 -1.06
CA TYR A 87 0.44 13.84 -0.77
C TYR A 87 0.10 13.78 0.73
N PHE A 88 0.00 14.92 1.40
CA PHE A 88 -0.41 14.95 2.80
C PHE A 88 -1.94 14.86 2.91
N PRO A 89 -2.52 13.83 3.56
CA PRO A 89 -3.96 13.73 3.76
C PRO A 89 -4.39 14.63 4.93
N THR A 90 -5.68 14.99 4.98
CA THR A 90 -6.20 15.93 5.98
C THR A 90 -6.48 15.31 7.37
N GLY A 91 -6.26 13.99 7.52
CA GLY A 91 -6.42 13.25 8.77
C GLY A 91 -6.83 11.79 8.52
N SER A 92 -7.08 11.01 9.57
CA SER A 92 -7.44 9.58 9.45
C SER A 92 -8.84 9.32 8.85
N ASP A 93 -9.70 10.34 8.81
CA ASP A 93 -11.04 10.28 8.22
C ASP A 93 -11.10 10.92 6.82
N ASP A 94 -9.94 11.30 6.26
CA ASP A 94 -9.83 11.66 4.86
C ASP A 94 -10.30 10.48 3.99
N GLN A 95 -11.12 10.73 2.96
CA GLN A 95 -11.70 9.67 2.12
C GLN A 95 -10.65 8.81 1.42
N CYS A 96 -9.45 9.35 1.19
CA CYS A 96 -8.32 8.56 0.67
C CYS A 96 -7.80 7.52 1.68
N ILE A 97 -7.99 7.73 2.99
CA ILE A 97 -7.61 6.82 4.08
C ILE A 97 -8.81 5.99 4.55
N ASN A 98 -9.99 6.59 4.63
CA ASN A 98 -11.21 6.01 5.14
C ASN A 98 -12.30 5.97 4.06
N PRO A 99 -12.38 4.89 3.26
CA PRO A 99 -13.34 4.80 2.16
C PRO A 99 -14.77 4.52 2.63
N ILE A 100 -15.00 4.35 3.93
CA ILE A 100 -16.29 3.88 4.48
C ILE A 100 -17.39 4.95 4.36
N ASP A 101 -17.00 6.22 4.42
CA ASP A 101 -17.93 7.35 4.29
C ASP A 101 -18.19 7.74 2.82
N ASP A 102 -17.58 7.02 1.87
CA ASP A 102 -17.83 7.20 0.44
C ASP A 102 -19.19 6.57 0.06
N PRO A 103 -20.12 7.31 -0.58
CA PRO A 103 -21.40 6.78 -1.03
C PRO A 103 -21.30 5.55 -1.95
N SER A 104 -20.16 5.38 -2.63
CA SER A 104 -19.89 4.26 -3.53
C SER A 104 -19.27 3.04 -2.84
N PHE A 105 -19.02 3.09 -1.53
CA PHE A 105 -18.35 2.01 -0.79
C PHE A 105 -19.01 0.63 -0.97
N GLY A 106 -20.34 0.57 -1.02
CA GLY A 106 -21.10 -0.66 -1.25
C GLY A 106 -21.16 -1.13 -2.71
N SER A 107 -20.53 -0.41 -3.63
CA SER A 107 -20.57 -0.63 -5.08
C SER A 107 -19.20 -1.00 -5.65
N LEU A 108 -18.38 -1.76 -4.91
CA LEU A 108 -17.07 -2.21 -5.41
C LEU A 108 -17.26 -3.04 -6.68
N GLY A 109 -16.52 -2.71 -7.74
CA GLY A 109 -16.57 -3.41 -9.03
C GLY A 109 -15.92 -4.81 -9.03
N CYS A 110 -15.47 -5.31 -7.88
CA CYS A 110 -14.94 -6.66 -7.72
C CYS A 110 -15.92 -7.54 -6.94
N ASN A 111 -15.71 -8.86 -7.03
CA ASN A 111 -16.53 -9.85 -6.32
C ASN A 111 -15.86 -10.38 -5.05
N ARG A 112 -14.57 -10.12 -4.87
CA ARG A 112 -13.77 -10.66 -3.76
C ARG A 112 -12.81 -9.61 -3.24
N VAL A 113 -12.74 -9.47 -1.92
CA VAL A 113 -11.81 -8.61 -1.21
C VAL A 113 -11.08 -9.44 -0.17
N LEU A 114 -9.75 -9.35 -0.15
CA LEU A 114 -8.91 -9.91 0.92
C LEU A 114 -8.36 -8.75 1.75
N VAL A 115 -8.61 -8.78 3.05
CA VAL A 115 -8.01 -7.87 4.02
C VAL A 115 -7.01 -8.64 4.86
N CYS A 116 -5.76 -8.18 4.89
CA CYS A 116 -4.70 -8.80 5.70
C CYS A 116 -4.33 -7.87 6.85
N VAL A 117 -4.38 -8.37 8.08
CA VAL A 117 -4.00 -7.65 9.31
C VAL A 117 -2.96 -8.43 10.09
N ALA A 118 -2.20 -7.75 10.95
CA ALA A 118 -1.25 -8.38 11.86
C ALA A 118 -1.75 -8.22 13.31
N GLU A 119 -1.60 -9.27 14.12
CA GLU A 119 -2.23 -9.35 15.45
C GLU A 119 -1.83 -8.20 16.38
N LYS A 120 -0.57 -7.78 16.34
CA LYS A 120 0.03 -6.74 17.20
C LYS A 120 0.05 -5.36 16.52
N ASP A 121 -0.56 -5.23 15.36
CA ASP A 121 -0.63 -3.96 14.64
C ASP A 121 -1.66 -3.02 15.28
N ILE A 122 -1.25 -1.79 15.58
CA ILE A 122 -2.14 -0.74 16.12
C ILE A 122 -3.29 -0.41 15.15
N LEU A 123 -3.10 -0.64 13.85
CA LEU A 123 -4.10 -0.41 12.81
C LEU A 123 -5.01 -1.61 12.54
N LYS A 124 -4.82 -2.75 13.23
CA LYS A 124 -5.61 -3.98 13.02
C LYS A 124 -7.12 -3.69 13.03
N HIS A 125 -7.56 -2.89 14.00
CA HIS A 125 -8.97 -2.55 14.17
C HIS A 125 -9.58 -1.87 12.92
N ARG A 126 -8.80 -1.11 12.15
CA ARG A 126 -9.27 -0.47 10.89
C ARG A 126 -9.53 -1.50 9.80
N GLY A 127 -8.66 -2.50 9.66
CA GLY A 127 -8.87 -3.60 8.72
C GLY A 127 -10.10 -4.44 9.08
N VAL A 128 -10.28 -4.75 10.37
CA VAL A 128 -11.48 -5.45 10.86
C VAL A 128 -12.74 -4.62 10.62
N TYR A 129 -12.71 -3.33 10.95
CA TYR A 129 -13.81 -2.40 10.75
C TYR A 129 -14.22 -2.28 9.27
N TYR A 130 -13.25 -2.23 8.36
CA TYR A 130 -13.51 -2.25 6.91
C TYR A 130 -14.29 -3.50 6.50
N CYS A 131 -13.88 -4.68 6.95
CA CYS A 131 -14.59 -5.93 6.66
C CYS A 131 -16.03 -5.91 7.16
N GLU A 132 -16.26 -5.43 8.38
CA GLU A 132 -17.60 -5.32 8.97
C GLU A 132 -18.48 -4.35 8.18
N LYS A 133 -17.96 -3.18 7.84
CA LYS A 133 -18.69 -2.17 7.07
C LYS A 133 -18.99 -2.64 5.67
N LEU A 134 -18.06 -3.32 5.01
CA LEU A 134 -18.29 -3.82 3.66
C LEU A 134 -19.41 -4.87 3.66
N LYS A 135 -19.48 -5.75 4.66
CA LYS A 135 -20.61 -6.68 4.84
C LYS A 135 -21.94 -5.98 5.09
N GLN A 136 -21.94 -4.85 5.79
CA GLN A 136 -23.14 -4.05 6.10
C GLN A 136 -23.58 -3.15 4.94
N SER A 137 -22.72 -2.91 3.95
CA SER A 137 -22.96 -1.96 2.86
C SER A 137 -23.97 -2.43 1.79
N GLY A 138 -24.37 -3.70 1.83
CA GLY A 138 -25.16 -4.32 0.76
C GLY A 138 -24.34 -4.76 -0.46
N TRP A 139 -23.01 -4.63 -0.43
CA TRP A 139 -22.12 -5.18 -1.45
C TRP A 139 -22.27 -6.71 -1.56
N GLY A 140 -22.54 -7.20 -2.77
CA GLY A 140 -22.86 -8.62 -3.03
C GLY A 140 -21.66 -9.56 -3.18
N GLY A 141 -20.45 -9.10 -2.85
CA GLY A 141 -19.22 -9.88 -2.95
C GLY A 141 -18.82 -10.60 -1.66
N GLU A 142 -17.67 -11.26 -1.70
CA GLU A 142 -17.06 -11.95 -0.56
C GLU A 142 -15.89 -11.14 0.01
N VAL A 143 -15.92 -10.84 1.31
CA VAL A 143 -14.76 -10.28 2.02
C VAL A 143 -14.16 -11.30 2.97
N GLU A 144 -12.87 -11.57 2.77
CA GLU A 144 -12.06 -12.46 3.59
C GLU A 144 -11.07 -11.66 4.45
N LEU A 145 -10.97 -12.00 5.73
CA LEU A 145 -9.99 -11.44 6.65
C LEU A 145 -8.91 -12.49 6.96
N MET A 146 -7.65 -12.16 6.70
CA MET A 146 -6.49 -12.94 7.11
C MET A 146 -5.76 -12.21 8.24
N GLU A 147 -5.61 -12.85 9.40
CA GLU A 147 -4.82 -12.32 10.51
C GLU A 147 -3.50 -13.09 10.66
N ALA A 148 -2.37 -12.38 10.61
CA ALA A 148 -1.05 -12.92 10.90
C ALA A 148 -0.75 -12.84 12.40
N LYS A 149 -0.74 -14.00 13.06
CA LYS A 149 -0.51 -14.13 14.51
C LYS A 149 0.93 -13.83 14.89
N GLY A 150 1.12 -13.13 16.00
CA GLY A 150 2.44 -12.75 16.52
C GLY A 150 3.15 -11.60 15.80
N GLU A 151 2.64 -11.15 14.64
CA GLU A 151 3.29 -10.17 13.77
C GLU A 151 2.89 -8.72 14.10
N GLY A 152 3.80 -7.79 13.77
CA GLY A 152 3.58 -6.35 13.88
C GLY A 152 3.20 -5.68 12.56
N HIS A 153 3.09 -4.36 12.57
CA HIS A 153 2.80 -3.55 11.38
C HIS A 153 3.83 -3.83 10.27
N VAL A 154 3.35 -4.02 9.03
CA VAL A 154 4.16 -4.27 7.82
C VAL A 154 5.24 -5.36 7.96
N PHE A 155 5.04 -6.35 8.84
CA PHE A 155 6.04 -7.39 9.14
C PHE A 155 6.67 -8.06 7.90
N HIS A 156 5.88 -8.27 6.84
CA HIS A 156 6.30 -8.87 5.58
C HIS A 156 7.33 -8.06 4.79
N LEU A 157 7.52 -6.77 5.09
CA LEU A 157 8.61 -5.97 4.55
C LEU A 157 9.91 -6.15 5.36
N HIS A 158 9.80 -6.38 6.67
CA HIS A 158 10.94 -6.54 7.57
C HIS A 158 11.50 -7.97 7.57
N ASN A 159 10.63 -8.97 7.45
CA ASN A 159 11.00 -10.38 7.38
C ASN A 159 10.20 -11.09 6.28
N PRO A 160 10.51 -10.84 4.99
CA PRO A 160 9.76 -11.39 3.86
C PRO A 160 9.85 -12.92 3.75
N SER A 161 10.83 -13.54 4.43
CA SER A 161 11.04 -14.98 4.43
C SER A 161 10.32 -15.72 5.57
N CYS A 162 9.65 -15.03 6.50
CA CYS A 162 8.93 -15.73 7.56
C CYS A 162 7.69 -16.48 7.03
N GLU A 163 7.25 -17.50 7.77
CA GLU A 163 6.09 -18.32 7.40
C GLU A 163 4.83 -17.48 7.19
N ASN A 164 4.59 -16.49 8.06
CA ASN A 164 3.46 -15.58 7.94
C ASN A 164 3.54 -14.71 6.67
N ALA A 165 4.73 -14.29 6.25
CA ALA A 165 4.91 -13.46 5.06
C ALA A 165 4.67 -14.29 3.80
N ALA A 166 5.20 -15.51 3.77
CA ALA A 166 4.95 -16.49 2.72
C ALA A 166 3.46 -16.86 2.64
N ALA A 167 2.80 -17.09 3.77
CA ALA A 167 1.37 -17.39 3.83
C ALA A 167 0.52 -16.22 3.31
N LYS A 168 0.86 -14.98 3.67
CA LYS A 168 0.20 -13.76 3.17
C LYS A 168 0.35 -13.65 1.66
N LEU A 169 1.57 -13.83 1.14
CA LEU A 169 1.83 -13.77 -0.30
C LEU A 169 1.05 -14.84 -1.06
N LYS A 170 1.05 -16.07 -0.54
CA LYS A 170 0.25 -17.17 -1.10
C LYS A 170 -1.24 -16.81 -1.15
N LYS A 171 -1.78 -16.22 -0.09
CA LYS A 171 -3.19 -15.80 -0.04
C LYS A 171 -3.54 -14.75 -1.09
N VAL A 172 -2.66 -13.76 -1.29
CA VAL A 172 -2.82 -12.76 -2.35
C VAL A 172 -2.76 -13.41 -3.74
N ALA A 173 -1.81 -14.31 -3.97
CA ALA A 173 -1.71 -15.05 -5.23
C ALA A 173 -2.96 -15.90 -5.49
N ASP A 174 -3.48 -16.58 -4.47
CA ASP A 174 -4.70 -17.39 -4.55
C ASP A 174 -5.94 -16.52 -4.86
N LEU A 175 -6.03 -15.29 -4.34
CA LEU A 175 -7.11 -14.36 -4.68
C LEU A 175 -7.09 -13.99 -6.17
N ILE A 176 -5.91 -13.63 -6.68
CA ILE A 176 -5.68 -13.19 -8.05
C ILE A 176 -5.94 -14.32 -9.05
N ASN A 177 -5.51 -15.53 -8.74
CA ASN A 177 -5.61 -16.67 -9.66
C ASN A 177 -6.96 -17.40 -9.60
N ASN A 178 -7.67 -17.33 -8.46
CA ASN A 178 -8.96 -18.00 -8.28
C ASN A 178 -10.15 -17.03 -8.36
N SER A 179 -10.00 -15.88 -9.01
CA SER A 179 -11.15 -15.04 -9.35
C SER A 179 -11.94 -15.77 -10.43
N LYS A 180 -13.10 -16.33 -10.09
CA LYS A 180 -14.04 -16.80 -11.12
C LYS A 180 -14.43 -15.59 -11.96
N ALA A 181 -14.18 -15.67 -13.27
CA ALA A 181 -14.65 -14.69 -14.24
C ALA A 181 -16.18 -14.61 -14.24
#